data_AF-A0A2V2U6C3-F1
#
_entry.id   AF-A0A2V2U6C3-F1
#
_cell.length_a   1.000
_cell.length_b   1.000
_cell.length_c   1.000
_cell.angle_alpha   90.00
_cell.angle_beta   90.00
_cell.angle_gamma   90.00
#
_symmetry.space_group_name_H-M   'P 1'
#
loop_
_entity.id
_entity.type
_entity.pdbx_description
1 polymer ?
#
loop_
_entity_poly.entity_id
_entity_poly.type
_entity_poly.pdbx_seq_one_letter_code
_entity_poly.pdbx_strand_id
1 'polypeptide(L)'
;RIALQSTLSALVGIVFVYSRNSLPGSNNKKKALVLTGIMYFVLFLIPTLKYPANPPGVGNPETIYFRESLYVGFIATSGFTALALATISKKLRNNNPLSSNKILILPSIYVIVMACAFVFFPPNPDKITIAVDLITSFRIAGAFTIAIFWGLMGIILGSFWDKLKPDETTKIASV
;
A
#
# COMPACT_ATOMS: atom_id res chain seq x y z
N ARG A 1 -5.69 -12.69 -13.08
CA ARG A 1 -5.62 -12.32 -11.64
C ARG A 1 -4.29 -12.73 -10.99
N ILE A 2 -3.77 -13.95 -11.22
CA ILE A 2 -2.46 -14.41 -10.67
C ILE A 2 -1.30 -13.51 -11.09
N ALA A 3 -1.24 -13.08 -12.35
CA ALA A 3 -0.18 -12.19 -12.85
C ALA A 3 -0.13 -10.82 -12.14
N LEU A 4 -1.29 -10.28 -11.73
CA LEU A 4 -1.35 -8.99 -11.02
C LEU A 4 -0.83 -9.12 -9.57
N GLN A 5 -1.12 -10.27 -8.94
CA GLN A 5 -0.62 -10.58 -7.60
C GLN A 5 0.87 -10.84 -7.59
N SER A 6 1.43 -11.55 -8.58
CA SER A 6 2.87 -11.76 -8.67
C SER A 6 3.64 -10.45 -8.89
N THR A 7 3.10 -9.52 -9.69
CA THR A 7 3.71 -8.19 -9.86
C THR A 7 3.73 -7.37 -8.57
N LEU A 8 2.69 -7.46 -7.75
CA LEU A 8 2.63 -6.74 -6.47
C LEU A 8 3.64 -7.30 -5.46
N SER A 9 3.78 -8.62 -5.38
CA SER A 9 4.79 -9.25 -4.52
C SER A 9 6.21 -8.93 -4.98
N ALA A 10 6.47 -8.89 -6.30
CA ALA A 10 7.76 -8.45 -6.83
C ALA A 10 8.05 -6.98 -6.47
N LEU A 11 7.06 -6.08 -6.63
CA LEU A 11 7.18 -4.68 -6.23
C LEU A 11 7.55 -4.55 -4.75
N VAL A 12 6.88 -5.29 -3.86
CA VAL A 12 7.18 -5.30 -2.42
C VAL A 12 8.63 -5.71 -2.17
N GLY A 13 9.12 -6.76 -2.83
CA GLY A 13 10.51 -7.20 -2.72
C GLY A 13 11.50 -6.11 -3.17
N ILE A 14 11.25 -5.49 -4.32
CA ILE A 14 12.10 -4.40 -4.85
C ILE A 14 12.13 -3.22 -3.88
N VAL A 15 10.97 -2.75 -3.44
CA VAL A 15 10.87 -1.63 -2.50
C VAL A 15 11.56 -1.99 -1.18
N PHE A 16 11.43 -3.23 -0.71
CA PHE A 16 12.10 -3.70 0.50
C PHE A 16 13.63 -3.62 0.37
N VAL A 17 14.21 -4.13 -0.73
CA VAL A 17 15.66 -4.06 -0.99
C VAL A 17 16.17 -2.61 -0.87
N TYR A 18 15.50 -1.65 -1.52
CA TYR A 18 15.95 -0.25 -1.54
C TYR A 18 15.65 0.53 -0.25
N SER A 19 14.67 0.11 0.55
CA SER A 19 14.21 0.84 1.75
C SER A 19 14.62 0.21 3.07
N ARG A 20 15.06 -1.05 3.09
CA ARG A 20 15.35 -1.86 4.29
C ARG A 20 16.17 -1.13 5.36
N ASN A 21 17.20 -0.39 4.96
CA ASN A 21 18.08 0.28 5.92
C ASN A 21 17.46 1.54 6.53
N SER A 22 16.45 2.11 5.87
CA SER A 22 15.73 3.31 6.33
C SER A 22 14.47 2.98 7.14
N LEU A 23 13.95 1.75 7.03
CA LEU A 23 12.75 1.30 7.74
C LEU A 23 13.03 1.10 9.24
N PRO A 24 12.09 1.50 10.13
CA PRO A 24 12.20 1.22 11.56
C PRO A 24 12.04 -0.27 11.85
N GLY A 25 12.69 -0.75 12.90
CA GLY A 25 12.58 -2.13 13.37
C GLY A 25 13.92 -2.78 13.67
N SER A 26 13.92 -3.67 14.68
CA SER A 26 15.12 -4.34 15.17
C SER A 26 15.58 -5.53 14.31
N ASN A 27 14.73 -6.04 13.42
CA ASN A 27 15.03 -7.18 12.53
C ASN A 27 14.28 -7.05 11.20
N ASN A 28 14.61 -7.91 10.23
CA ASN A 28 14.06 -7.83 8.88
C ASN A 28 12.57 -8.18 8.83
N LYS A 29 12.09 -9.08 9.70
CA LYS A 29 10.65 -9.36 9.85
C LYS A 29 9.86 -8.13 10.23
N LYS A 30 10.28 -7.38 11.25
CA LYS A 30 9.64 -6.13 11.68
C LYS A 30 9.69 -5.08 10.58
N LYS A 31 10.84 -4.91 9.92
CA LYS A 31 10.98 -3.97 8.80
C LYS A 31 10.06 -4.32 7.63
N ALA A 32 10.00 -5.61 7.27
CA ALA A 32 9.14 -6.10 6.19
C ALA A 32 7.66 -5.88 6.53
N LEU A 33 7.25 -6.18 7.77
CA LEU A 33 5.90 -5.90 8.26
C LEU A 33 5.55 -4.41 8.24
N VAL A 34 6.47 -3.54 8.63
CA VAL A 34 6.26 -2.08 8.53
C VAL A 34 6.06 -1.67 7.08
N LEU A 35 6.91 -2.14 6.16
CA LEU A 35 6.78 -1.81 4.75
C LEU A 35 5.47 -2.33 4.16
N THR A 36 5.15 -3.61 4.37
CA THR A 36 3.91 -4.19 3.84
C THR A 36 2.68 -3.57 4.49
N GLY A 37 2.76 -3.15 5.76
CA GLY A 37 1.71 -2.38 6.42
C GLY A 37 1.49 -1.00 5.78
N ILE A 38 2.57 -0.27 5.47
CA ILE A 38 2.49 1.02 4.77
C ILE A 38 1.92 0.81 3.35
N MET A 39 2.43 -0.18 2.61
CA MET A 39 1.95 -0.46 1.26
C MET A 39 0.49 -0.93 1.25
N TYR A 40 0.06 -1.77 2.20
CA TYR A 40 -1.34 -2.10 2.42
C TYR A 40 -2.18 -0.84 2.67
N PHE A 41 -1.71 0.04 3.56
CA PHE A 41 -2.41 1.27 3.90
C PHE A 41 -2.63 2.16 2.66
N VAL A 42 -1.58 2.42 1.89
CA VAL A 42 -1.64 3.35 0.75
C VAL A 42 -2.26 2.73 -0.50
N LEU A 43 -2.04 1.43 -0.77
CA LEU A 43 -2.51 0.79 -2.01
C LEU A 43 -3.88 0.12 -1.87
N PHE A 44 -4.34 -0.18 -0.64
CA PHE A 44 -5.58 -0.91 -0.42
C PHE A 44 -6.50 -0.24 0.59
N LEU A 45 -6.03 0.08 1.80
CA LEU A 45 -6.93 0.60 2.83
C LEU A 45 -7.51 1.96 2.41
N ILE A 46 -6.65 2.92 2.07
CA ILE A 46 -7.11 4.27 1.69
C ILE A 46 -7.99 4.25 0.42
N PRO A 47 -7.64 3.54 -0.67
CA PRO A 47 -8.51 3.41 -1.84
C PRO A 47 -9.86 2.77 -1.55
N THR A 48 -9.92 1.75 -0.70
CA THR A 48 -11.19 1.06 -0.38
C THR A 48 -12.14 1.92 0.45
N LEU A 49 -11.64 2.93 1.19
CA LEU A 49 -12.49 3.91 1.86
C LEU A 49 -13.27 4.79 0.86
N LYS A 50 -12.66 5.14 -0.29
CA LYS A 50 -13.32 5.94 -1.33
C LYS A 50 -14.15 5.07 -2.28
N TYR A 51 -13.59 3.93 -2.70
CA TYR A 51 -14.16 3.02 -3.68
C TYR A 51 -14.17 1.60 -3.12
N PRO A 52 -15.12 1.27 -2.22
CA PRO A 52 -15.19 -0.06 -1.62
C PRO A 52 -15.58 -1.11 -2.65
N ALA A 53 -15.08 -2.33 -2.44
CA ALA A 53 -15.39 -3.45 -3.32
C ALA A 53 -16.88 -3.81 -3.26
N ASN A 54 -17.44 -4.12 -4.44
CA ASN A 54 -18.80 -4.65 -4.59
C ASN A 54 -18.74 -6.15 -4.90
N PRO A 55 -19.74 -6.94 -4.47
CA PRO A 55 -19.83 -8.35 -4.84
C PRO A 55 -19.84 -8.56 -6.37
N PRO A 56 -19.45 -9.74 -6.87
CA PRO A 56 -19.56 -10.08 -8.28
C PRO A 56 -20.99 -9.86 -8.80
N GLY A 57 -21.13 -9.30 -9.99
CA GLY A 57 -22.44 -8.99 -10.59
C GLY A 57 -23.14 -7.75 -10.03
N VAL A 58 -22.54 -7.02 -9.08
CA VAL A 58 -23.11 -5.80 -8.51
C VAL A 58 -22.51 -4.56 -9.17
N GLY A 59 -23.37 -3.78 -9.82
CA GLY A 59 -23.04 -2.57 -10.57
C GLY A 59 -23.49 -2.66 -12.03
N ASN A 60 -23.39 -1.55 -12.76
CA ASN A 60 -23.72 -1.54 -14.19
C ASN A 60 -22.52 -2.08 -15.00
N PRO A 61 -22.68 -3.11 -15.84
CA PRO A 61 -21.60 -3.60 -16.71
C PRO A 61 -21.00 -2.52 -17.63
N GLU A 62 -21.79 -1.52 -18.03
CA GLU A 62 -21.33 -0.44 -18.92
C GLU A 62 -20.35 0.53 -18.22
N THR A 63 -20.32 0.57 -16.88
CA THR A 63 -19.47 1.49 -16.11
C THR A 63 -18.19 0.83 -15.61
N ILE A 64 -17.91 -0.44 -15.97
CA ILE A 64 -16.76 -1.22 -15.47
C ILE A 64 -15.44 -0.46 -15.68
N TYR A 65 -15.17 -0.04 -16.92
CA TYR A 65 -13.92 0.66 -17.24
C TYR A 65 -13.79 2.00 -16.52
N PHE A 66 -14.90 2.73 -16.37
CA PHE A 66 -14.90 3.99 -15.64
C PHE A 66 -14.57 3.76 -14.16
N ARG A 67 -15.26 2.82 -13.50
CA ARG A 67 -15.01 2.49 -12.09
C ARG A 67 -13.60 1.95 -11.85
N GLU A 68 -13.09 1.15 -12.77
CA GLU A 68 -11.70 0.67 -12.72
C GLU A 68 -10.71 1.84 -12.85
N SER A 69 -10.95 2.77 -13.78
CA SER A 69 -10.11 3.95 -13.94
C SER A 69 -10.10 4.84 -12.69
N LEU A 70 -11.24 5.00 -12.01
CA LEU A 70 -11.34 5.71 -10.75
C LEU A 70 -10.52 5.02 -9.65
N TYR A 71 -10.65 3.70 -9.52
CA TYR A 71 -9.92 2.93 -8.53
C TYR A 71 -8.41 2.99 -8.77
N VAL A 72 -7.96 2.77 -10.01
CA VAL A 72 -6.55 2.84 -10.40
C VAL A 72 -6.00 4.26 -10.23
N GLY A 73 -6.74 5.29 -10.64
CA GLY A 73 -6.35 6.69 -10.46
C GLY A 73 -6.19 7.07 -8.99
N PHE A 74 -7.07 6.56 -8.12
CA PHE A 74 -6.99 6.82 -6.68
C PHE A 74 -5.83 6.06 -6.02
N ILE A 75 -5.58 4.80 -6.43
CA ILE A 75 -4.36 4.07 -6.03
C ILE A 75 -3.11 4.81 -6.46
N ALA A 76 -3.05 5.27 -7.71
CA ALA A 76 -1.89 5.99 -8.25
C ALA A 76 -1.65 7.28 -7.47
N THR A 77 -2.70 8.07 -7.21
CA THR A 77 -2.63 9.30 -6.41
C THR A 77 -2.08 9.01 -5.01
N SER A 78 -2.62 7.99 -4.34
CA SER A 78 -2.19 7.56 -3.00
C SER A 78 -0.73 7.08 -2.99
N GLY A 79 -0.37 6.17 -3.90
CA GLY A 79 0.96 5.60 -4.02
C GLY A 79 2.03 6.63 -4.39
N PHE A 80 1.77 7.51 -5.35
CA PHE A 80 2.69 8.56 -5.73
C PHE A 80 2.85 9.61 -4.64
N THR A 81 1.79 9.94 -3.91
CA THR A 81 1.88 10.83 -2.74
C THR A 81 2.78 10.22 -1.67
N ALA A 82 2.58 8.94 -1.34
CA ALA A 82 3.42 8.22 -0.39
C ALA A 82 4.88 8.15 -0.84
N LEU A 83 5.13 7.89 -2.13
CA LEU A 83 6.48 7.86 -2.72
C LEU A 83 7.16 9.23 -2.69
N ALA A 84 6.44 10.30 -3.05
CA ALA A 84 6.95 11.67 -2.98
C ALA A 84 7.32 12.05 -1.54
N LEU A 85 6.47 11.72 -0.57
CA LEU A 85 6.77 12.00 0.84
C LEU A 85 7.93 11.14 1.37
N ALA A 86 8.05 9.89 0.93
CA ALA A 86 9.18 9.02 1.29
C ALA A 86 10.52 9.55 0.73
N THR A 87 10.54 10.04 -0.52
CA THR A 87 11.74 10.63 -1.13
C THR A 87 12.12 11.95 -0.48
N ILE A 88 11.15 12.81 -0.17
CA ILE A 88 11.37 14.05 0.60
C ILE A 88 11.91 13.72 2.00
N SER A 89 11.32 12.74 2.69
CA SER A 89 11.77 12.28 4.01
C SER A 89 13.23 11.85 3.99
N LYS A 90 13.62 11.03 3.00
CA LYS A 90 15.00 10.57 2.83
C LYS A 90 15.97 11.73 2.62
N LYS A 91 15.63 12.68 1.74
CA LYS A 91 16.46 13.88 1.48
C LYS A 91 16.62 14.76 2.73
N LEU A 92 15.53 14.96 3.49
CA LEU A 92 15.54 15.76 4.70
C LEU A 92 16.34 15.13 5.85
N ARG A 93 16.32 13.80 5.99
CA ARG A 93 17.11 13.08 7.00
C ARG A 93 18.61 13.12 6.71
N ASN A 94 19.00 13.01 5.44
CA ASN A 94 20.40 13.10 5.03
C ASN A 94 20.99 14.49 5.29
N ASN A 95 20.19 15.55 5.10
CA ASN A 95 20.68 16.92 5.25
C ASN A 95 20.60 17.46 6.69
N ASN A 96 19.73 16.89 7.55
CA ASN A 96 19.54 17.42 8.90
C ASN A 96 18.97 16.35 9.87
N PRO A 97 19.84 15.53 10.50
CA PRO A 97 19.45 14.33 11.25
C PRO A 97 18.77 14.59 12.61
N LEU A 98 18.80 15.83 13.13
CA LEU A 98 18.40 16.18 14.51
C LEU A 98 16.95 16.69 14.65
N SER A 99 16.15 16.73 13.59
CA SER A 99 14.80 17.34 13.65
C SER A 99 13.69 16.31 13.91
N SER A 100 13.39 16.09 15.19
CA SER A 100 12.31 15.20 15.66
C SER A 100 10.90 15.63 15.23
N ASN A 101 10.70 16.91 14.90
CA ASN A 101 9.38 17.47 14.53
C ASN A 101 8.88 17.01 13.15
N LYS A 102 9.73 16.39 12.32
CA LYS A 102 9.37 15.95 10.96
C LYS A 102 8.53 14.66 10.93
N ILE A 103 8.46 13.93 12.04
CA ILE A 103 7.78 12.62 12.14
C ILE A 103 6.25 12.77 11.98
N LEU A 104 5.66 13.88 12.43
CA LEU A 104 4.21 14.11 12.30
C LEU A 104 3.82 14.83 11.00
N ILE A 105 4.68 15.73 10.49
CA ILE A 105 4.33 16.62 9.38
C ILE A 105 4.06 15.84 8.08
N LEU A 106 4.91 14.88 7.73
CA LEU A 106 4.78 14.14 6.47
C LEU A 106 3.51 13.27 6.42
N PRO A 107 3.16 12.49 7.46
CA PRO A 107 1.86 11.83 7.53
C PRO A 107 0.67 12.80 7.44
N SER A 108 0.74 13.98 8.08
CA SER A 108 -0.33 14.98 7.96
C SER A 108 -0.51 15.49 6.53
N ILE A 109 0.59 15.71 5.79
CA ILE A 109 0.53 16.10 4.36
C ILE A 109 -0.16 15.00 3.55
N TYR A 110 0.19 13.73 3.77
CA TYR A 110 -0.47 12.62 3.09
C TYR A 110 -1.99 12.65 3.33
N VAL A 111 -2.41 12.80 4.60
CA VAL A 111 -3.84 12.86 4.95
C VAL A 111 -4.55 14.02 4.25
N ILE A 112 -3.93 15.20 4.21
CA ILE A 112 -4.50 16.38 3.52
C ILE A 112 -4.65 16.10 2.02
N VAL A 113 -3.61 15.59 1.36
CA VAL A 113 -3.67 15.26 -0.08
C VAL A 113 -4.76 14.23 -0.36
N MET A 114 -4.87 13.19 0.47
CA MET A 114 -5.89 12.17 0.28
C MET A 114 -7.30 12.66 0.62
N ALA A 115 -7.47 13.58 1.57
CA ALA A 115 -8.74 14.24 1.82
C ALA A 115 -9.17 15.10 0.61
N CYS A 116 -8.25 15.87 0.03
CA CYS A 116 -8.51 16.60 -1.22
C CYS A 116 -8.88 15.63 -2.35
N ALA A 117 -8.10 14.57 -2.56
CA ALA A 117 -8.41 13.56 -3.56
C ALA A 117 -9.80 12.93 -3.34
N PHE A 118 -10.18 12.68 -2.08
CA PHE A 118 -11.50 12.14 -1.73
C PHE A 118 -12.64 13.08 -2.16
N VAL A 119 -12.44 14.39 -2.11
CA VAL A 119 -13.44 15.39 -2.53
C VAL A 119 -13.45 15.55 -4.06
N PHE A 120 -12.29 15.63 -4.70
CA PHE A 120 -12.19 15.93 -6.13
C PHE A 120 -12.48 14.73 -7.05
N PHE A 121 -12.18 13.50 -6.61
CA PHE A 121 -12.49 12.33 -7.40
C PHE A 121 -14.01 12.07 -7.43
N PRO A 122 -14.60 11.80 -8.61
CA PRO A 122 -16.04 11.64 -8.74
C PRO A 122 -16.53 10.40 -7.97
N PRO A 123 -17.77 10.41 -7.46
CA PRO A 123 -18.35 9.25 -6.79
C PRO A 123 -18.53 8.09 -7.78
N ASN A 124 -18.66 6.87 -7.24
CA ASN A 124 -19.07 5.73 -8.04
C ASN A 124 -20.49 5.98 -8.61
N PRO A 125 -20.72 5.90 -9.93
CA PRO A 125 -22.02 6.17 -10.53
C PRO A 125 -23.06 5.09 -10.26
N ASP A 126 -22.65 3.89 -9.88
CA ASP A 126 -23.54 2.75 -9.70
C ASP A 126 -24.31 2.86 -8.38
N LYS A 127 -25.65 2.85 -8.47
CA LYS A 127 -26.52 2.70 -7.30
C LYS A 127 -26.48 1.24 -6.83
N ILE A 128 -26.34 1.06 -5.51
CA ILE A 128 -26.34 -0.27 -4.92
C ILE A 128 -27.76 -0.61 -4.47
N THR A 129 -28.35 -1.64 -5.08
CA THR A 129 -29.76 -2.05 -4.86
C THR A 129 -29.92 -3.37 -4.10
N ILE A 130 -28.81 -4.02 -3.73
CA ILE A 130 -28.82 -5.29 -2.99
C ILE A 130 -28.85 -5.07 -1.47
N ALA A 131 -29.13 -6.14 -0.72
CA ALA A 131 -29.21 -6.09 0.74
C ALA A 131 -27.91 -5.54 1.39
N VAL A 132 -28.08 -4.61 2.33
CA VAL A 132 -26.98 -3.98 3.09
C VAL A 132 -26.09 -5.02 3.77
N ASP A 133 -26.69 -6.09 4.30
CA ASP A 133 -26.00 -7.14 5.03
C ASP A 133 -25.05 -7.94 4.13
N LEU A 134 -25.48 -8.23 2.89
CA LEU A 134 -24.67 -8.90 1.88
C LEU A 134 -23.46 -8.05 1.47
N ILE A 135 -23.68 -6.75 1.22
CA ILE A 135 -22.61 -5.81 0.86
C ILE A 135 -21.59 -5.69 1.99
N THR A 136 -22.09 -5.53 3.21
CA THR A 136 -21.25 -5.30 4.39
C THR A 136 -20.41 -6.53 4.70
N SER A 137 -21.02 -7.72 4.70
CA SER A 137 -20.32 -8.99 4.90
C SER A 137 -19.25 -9.22 3.84
N PHE A 138 -19.54 -8.93 2.56
CA PHE A 138 -18.57 -9.03 1.47
C PHE A 138 -17.38 -8.09 1.67
N ARG A 139 -17.64 -6.83 2.04
CA ARG A 139 -16.60 -5.82 2.27
C ARG A 139 -15.71 -6.17 3.46
N ILE A 140 -16.30 -6.65 4.56
CA ILE A 140 -15.57 -7.09 5.75
C ILE A 140 -14.70 -8.31 5.41
N ALA A 141 -15.28 -9.35 4.81
CA ALA A 141 -14.53 -10.55 4.43
C ALA A 141 -13.40 -10.24 3.43
N GLY A 142 -13.66 -9.37 2.45
CA GLY A 142 -12.67 -8.89 1.50
C GLY A 142 -11.52 -8.14 2.19
N ALA A 143 -11.85 -7.21 3.09
CA ALA A 143 -10.85 -6.47 3.85
C ALA A 143 -9.97 -7.39 4.71
N PHE A 144 -10.57 -8.36 5.41
CA PHE A 144 -9.82 -9.36 6.19
C PHE A 144 -8.88 -10.19 5.30
N THR A 145 -9.38 -10.67 4.16
CA THR A 145 -8.58 -11.49 3.23
C THR A 145 -7.35 -10.72 2.74
N ILE A 146 -7.54 -9.46 2.35
CA ILE A 146 -6.47 -8.59 1.87
C ILE A 146 -5.48 -8.27 3.00
N ALA A 147 -5.97 -7.98 4.21
CA ALA A 147 -5.11 -7.72 5.36
C ALA A 147 -4.22 -8.93 5.72
N ILE A 148 -4.80 -10.14 5.72
CA ILE A 148 -4.05 -11.39 5.93
C ILE A 148 -2.98 -11.58 4.85
N PHE A 149 -3.35 -11.38 3.57
CA PHE A 149 -2.41 -11.47 2.45
C PHE A 149 -1.20 -10.55 2.66
N TRP A 150 -1.43 -9.27 2.98
CA TRP A 150 -0.36 -8.30 3.22
C TRP A 150 0.49 -8.61 4.46
N GLY A 151 -0.14 -9.10 5.54
CA GLY A 151 0.54 -9.52 6.75
C GLY A 151 1.46 -10.72 6.51
N LEU A 152 0.94 -11.78 5.88
CA LEU A 152 1.70 -12.97 5.53
C LEU A 152 2.86 -12.65 4.58
N MET A 153 2.64 -11.77 3.60
CA MET A 153 3.69 -11.34 2.69
C MET A 153 4.87 -10.69 3.43
N GLY A 154 4.60 -9.83 4.43
CA GLY A 154 5.65 -9.22 5.26
C GLY A 154 6.40 -10.25 6.11
N ILE A 155 5.67 -11.19 6.72
CA ILE A 155 6.25 -12.27 7.54
C ILE A 155 7.16 -13.16 6.68
N ILE A 156 6.68 -13.61 5.52
CA ILE A 156 7.42 -14.50 4.62
C ILE A 156 8.66 -13.79 4.10
N LEU A 157 8.52 -12.58 3.57
CA LEU A 157 9.65 -11.80 3.02
C LEU A 157 10.74 -11.57 4.07
N GLY A 158 10.37 -11.09 5.27
CA GLY A 158 11.35 -10.84 6.32
C GLY A 158 12.01 -12.12 6.85
N SER A 159 11.25 -13.23 6.93
CA SER A 159 11.79 -14.53 7.36
C SER A 159 12.75 -15.12 6.33
N PHE A 160 12.44 -14.97 5.04
CA PHE A 160 13.31 -15.43 3.97
C PHE A 160 14.55 -14.57 3.85
N TRP A 161 14.44 -13.26 4.08
CA TRP A 161 15.61 -12.39 4.14
C TRP A 161 16.59 -12.83 5.24
N ASP A 162 16.09 -13.09 6.45
CA ASP A 162 16.91 -13.57 7.57
C ASP A 162 17.56 -14.94 7.28
N LYS A 163 16.86 -15.82 6.56
CA LYS A 163 17.34 -17.17 6.24
C LYS A 163 18.35 -17.20 5.09
N LEU A 164 18.09 -16.45 4.03
CA LEU A 164 18.89 -16.45 2.80
C LEU A 164 20.05 -15.45 2.84
N LYS A 165 19.94 -14.43 3.69
CA LYS A 165 20.94 -13.37 3.87
C LYS A 165 21.50 -12.80 2.56
N PRO A 166 20.63 -12.39 1.61
CA PRO A 166 21.07 -11.94 0.29
C PRO A 166 21.97 -10.69 0.34
N ASP A 167 21.97 -9.94 1.44
CA ASP A 167 22.86 -8.80 1.65
C ASP A 167 24.31 -9.19 2.03
N GLU A 168 24.53 -10.40 2.52
CA GLU A 168 25.88 -10.91 2.80
C GLU A 168 26.54 -11.43 1.51
N THR A 169 25.79 -12.10 0.63
CA THR A 169 26.31 -12.63 -0.65
C THR A 169 26.73 -11.53 -1.61
N THR A 170 26.01 -10.40 -1.65
CA THR A 170 26.38 -9.25 -2.50
C THR A 170 27.72 -8.61 -2.14
N LYS A 171 28.19 -8.74 -0.89
CA LYS A 171 29.49 -8.18 -0.48
C LYS A 171 30.69 -8.97 -0.99
N ILE A 172 30.51 -10.27 -1.25
CA ILE A 172 31.60 -11.16 -1.69
C ILE A 172 31.86 -10.98 -3.20
N ALA A 173 30.84 -10.64 -3.98
CA ALA A 173 30.96 -10.45 -5.44
C ALA A 173 31.52 -9.07 -5.85
N SER A 174 31.68 -8.13 -4.91
CA SER A 174 32.21 -6.78 -5.16
C SER A 174 33.65 -6.58 -4.66
N VAL A 175 34.36 -7.66 -4.33
CA VAL A 175 35.80 -7.70 -3.98
C VAL A 175 36.54 -8.41 -5.09
#